data_AF-A0A6V6Z5T5-F1
#
_entry.id   AF-A0A6V6Z5T5-F1
#
_cell.length_a   1.000
_cell.length_b   1.000
_cell.length_c   1.000
_cell.angle_alpha   90.00
_cell.angle_beta   90.00
_cell.angle_gamma   90.00
#
_symmetry.space_group_name_H-M   'P 1'
#
loop_
_entity.id
_entity.type
_entity.pdbx_description
1 polymer ?
#
loop_
_entity_poly.entity_id
_entity_poly.type
_entity_poly.pdbx_seq_one_letter_code
_entity_poly.pdbx_strand_id
1 'polypeptide(L)'
;MKKIILIVAMALLTVYCTNEPLSTEMQTEEAQKTNSPTLTSKGTYSECDPVSINIMAGQFTNSGKILIENDATNLYVTYSALPNWYFSEMHLYVGPYANVPLQNGNPVPGQFPYKKSFNPLVQTYTFTIPLSAITLDANKCLYIAAHSSMKNIVNGVIVRTETGWAGDIKFPGKNWATYFNYCLRICDPPPPDGTTCDTAYMFGNYTFNSLEISEKWGWATYYNNVMNGTYTYNLYAGAGQNDITKGYLAGTVTIVIQGSNVSVTINATHPGTVFTETHVYLSDSPPTTAAPGQFGNQHTLSNTTTDNYNLSYSGDGNFWIIVHAGVCTTE
;
A
#
# COMPACT_ATOMS: atom_id res chain seq x y z
N MET A 1 -33.62 15.59 93.69
CA MET A 1 -34.80 16.49 93.64
C MET A 1 -35.28 16.59 92.19
N LYS A 2 -36.56 16.24 91.94
CA LYS A 2 -37.44 16.65 90.80
C LYS A 2 -36.95 16.33 89.36
N LYS A 3 -37.68 15.71 88.43
CA LYS A 3 -39.05 15.18 88.29
C LYS A 3 -39.04 14.22 87.06
N ILE A 4 -39.88 13.19 87.11
CA ILE A 4 -40.33 12.38 85.97
C ILE A 4 -41.47 13.12 85.25
N ILE A 5 -41.59 13.00 83.90
CA ILE A 5 -42.79 12.99 83.02
C ILE A 5 -42.26 12.66 81.60
N LEU A 6 -42.40 11.44 81.05
CA LEU A 6 -43.52 10.83 80.31
C LEU A 6 -43.94 11.60 79.03
N ILE A 7 -43.82 10.96 77.85
CA ILE A 7 -44.84 10.85 76.76
C ILE A 7 -44.29 9.94 75.65
N VAL A 8 -45.16 9.03 75.19
CA VAL A 8 -45.01 7.99 74.16
C VAL A 8 -45.74 8.42 72.88
N ALA A 9 -45.18 8.13 71.70
CA ALA A 9 -45.89 7.85 70.42
C ALA A 9 -44.80 7.46 69.39
N MET A 10 -44.64 6.21 68.91
CA MET A 10 -45.52 5.30 68.14
C MET A 10 -45.87 5.80 66.73
N ALA A 11 -45.12 5.32 65.72
CA ALA A 11 -45.60 4.43 64.64
C ALA A 11 -45.09 4.75 63.22
N LEU A 12 -44.73 3.66 62.52
CA LEU A 12 -44.84 3.35 61.06
C LEU A 12 -43.63 3.54 60.12
N LEU A 13 -43.15 2.37 59.62
CA LEU A 13 -42.92 1.92 58.21
C LEU A 13 -42.07 2.83 57.29
N THR A 14 -41.06 2.41 56.49
CA THR A 14 -40.82 1.27 55.58
C THR A 14 -39.32 1.24 55.20
N VAL A 15 -38.59 0.10 55.20
CA VAL A 15 -38.20 -0.73 54.02
C VAL A 15 -37.42 -0.02 52.88
N TYR A 16 -36.13 -0.41 52.80
CA TYR A 16 -35.22 -0.63 51.64
C TYR A 16 -34.64 0.52 50.78
N CYS A 17 -33.30 0.60 50.83
CA CYS A 17 -32.34 0.35 49.74
C CYS A 17 -32.73 0.71 48.31
N THR A 18 -32.01 1.64 47.67
CA THR A 18 -31.70 1.57 46.23
C THR A 18 -30.32 2.15 45.91
N ASN A 19 -29.60 1.39 45.09
CA ASN A 19 -28.44 1.79 44.31
C ASN A 19 -28.83 2.84 43.26
N GLU A 20 -27.96 3.80 42.97
CA GLU A 20 -28.05 4.64 41.77
C GLU A 20 -27.29 3.98 40.61
N PRO A 21 -27.93 3.73 39.46
CA PRO A 21 -27.25 3.47 38.20
C PRO A 21 -27.20 4.73 37.32
N LEU A 22 -26.11 4.75 36.56
CA LEU A 22 -25.79 5.61 35.43
C LEU A 22 -26.91 5.59 34.37
N SER A 23 -27.39 6.74 33.93
CA SER A 23 -28.24 6.87 32.73
C SER A 23 -27.49 7.56 31.59
N THR A 24 -27.64 6.96 30.41
CA THR A 24 -27.28 7.47 29.10
C THR A 24 -28.47 8.23 28.54
N GLU A 25 -28.30 9.43 27.99
CA GLU A 25 -29.12 9.90 26.86
C GLU A 25 -28.28 10.74 25.88
N MET A 26 -28.66 10.61 24.62
CA MET A 26 -27.98 10.99 23.38
C MET A 26 -28.78 12.13 22.75
N GLN A 27 -28.14 13.25 22.38
CA GLN A 27 -28.68 14.22 21.42
C GLN A 27 -27.56 14.82 20.54
N THR A 28 -27.92 15.00 19.28
CA THR A 28 -27.14 15.25 18.07
C THR A 28 -26.90 16.75 17.79
N GLU A 29 -25.98 17.04 16.85
CA GLU A 29 -25.80 18.27 16.04
C GLU A 29 -25.15 19.48 16.75
N GLU A 30 -24.15 20.22 16.22
CA GLU A 30 -23.69 20.50 14.85
C GLU A 30 -22.19 20.87 14.85
N ALA A 31 -21.44 20.47 13.81
CA ALA A 31 -20.03 20.84 13.61
C ALA A 31 -19.93 22.05 12.65
N GLN A 32 -19.41 23.18 13.14
CA GLN A 32 -19.15 24.35 12.31
C GLN A 32 -17.68 24.42 11.89
N LYS A 33 -17.47 24.35 10.57
CA LYS A 33 -16.20 24.40 9.83
C LYS A 33 -15.33 25.60 10.18
N THR A 34 -14.02 25.37 10.35
CA THR A 34 -12.98 26.37 10.03
C THR A 34 -11.82 25.71 9.29
N ASN A 35 -11.30 26.45 8.32
CA ASN A 35 -10.58 25.97 7.14
C ASN A 35 -9.18 25.42 7.43
N SER A 36 -8.90 24.22 6.92
CA SER A 36 -7.55 23.65 6.80
C SER A 36 -6.77 24.28 5.64
N PRO A 37 -5.45 24.46 5.78
CA PRO A 37 -4.60 24.84 4.66
C PRO A 37 -4.49 23.65 3.70
N THR A 38 -4.61 23.96 2.41
CA THR A 38 -4.48 23.05 1.27
C THR A 38 -3.21 22.19 1.37
N LEU A 39 -3.38 20.92 1.73
CA LEU A 39 -2.39 19.87 1.52
C LEU A 39 -2.36 19.54 0.03
N THR A 40 -1.21 19.81 -0.59
CA THR A 40 -0.86 19.32 -1.91
C THR A 40 -0.86 17.79 -1.85
N SER A 41 -1.65 17.13 -2.70
CA SER A 41 -1.85 15.68 -2.66
C SER A 41 -0.52 14.93 -2.76
N LYS A 42 -0.18 14.20 -1.70
CA LYS A 42 0.92 13.23 -1.63
C LYS A 42 0.68 12.19 -2.74
N GLY A 43 1.63 12.04 -3.66
CA GLY A 43 1.41 11.22 -4.86
C GLY A 43 1.20 9.72 -4.55
N THR A 44 0.74 9.01 -5.58
CA THR A 44 0.22 7.62 -5.62
C THR A 44 1.17 6.49 -5.20
N TYR A 45 2.29 6.76 -4.51
CA TYR A 45 3.16 5.71 -3.94
C TYR A 45 3.27 5.81 -2.40
N SER A 46 2.47 6.66 -1.75
CA SER A 46 2.69 7.07 -0.36
C SER A 46 1.73 6.47 0.68
N GLU A 47 0.98 5.42 0.34
CA GLU A 47 -0.01 4.78 1.23
C GLU A 47 0.51 3.51 1.94
N CYS A 48 1.75 3.09 1.73
CA CYS A 48 2.34 2.06 2.60
C CYS A 48 2.73 2.63 3.96
N ASP A 49 2.76 1.78 4.99
CA ASP A 49 3.48 2.08 6.22
C ASP A 49 4.92 2.49 5.90
N PRO A 50 5.40 3.64 6.44
CA PRO A 50 6.77 4.07 6.26
C PRO A 50 7.73 3.01 6.76
N VAL A 51 8.81 2.77 6.01
CA VAL A 51 9.90 1.92 6.53
C VAL A 51 10.56 2.67 7.68
N SER A 52 10.52 2.08 8.87
CA SER A 52 11.02 2.69 10.10
C SER A 52 12.33 2.04 10.52
N ILE A 53 13.39 2.83 10.63
CA ILE A 53 14.72 2.36 11.06
C ILE A 53 15.20 3.20 12.23
N ASN A 54 15.64 2.55 13.31
CA ASN A 54 16.13 3.25 14.49
C ASN A 54 17.42 4.04 14.19
N ILE A 55 17.54 5.20 14.82
CA ILE A 55 18.78 5.97 14.88
C ILE A 55 19.51 5.55 16.16
N MET A 56 20.70 4.99 16.01
CA MET A 56 21.54 4.56 17.13
C MET A 56 22.57 5.65 17.43
N ALA A 57 22.35 6.42 18.49
CA ALA A 57 23.31 7.37 19.05
C ALA A 57 24.40 6.63 19.85
N GLY A 58 25.66 7.02 19.63
CA GLY A 58 26.79 6.44 20.34
C GLY A 58 26.84 4.91 20.23
N GLN A 59 26.51 4.36 19.05
CA GLN A 59 26.43 2.92 18.71
C GLN A 59 25.26 2.13 19.31
N PHE A 60 24.86 2.39 20.55
CA PHE A 60 23.96 1.47 21.28
C PHE A 60 22.70 2.13 21.84
N THR A 61 22.58 3.46 21.82
CA THR A 61 21.41 4.14 22.39
C THR A 61 20.44 4.49 21.28
N ASN A 62 19.24 3.90 21.29
CA ASN A 62 18.18 4.37 20.40
C ASN A 62 17.81 5.81 20.79
N SER A 63 17.98 6.74 19.87
CA SER A 63 17.73 8.18 20.06
C SER A 63 16.63 8.71 19.16
N GLY A 64 16.02 7.86 18.34
CA GLY A 64 15.08 8.26 17.31
C GLY A 64 14.87 7.20 16.24
N LYS A 65 14.21 7.60 15.17
CA LYS A 65 14.02 6.78 13.97
C LYS A 65 14.06 7.66 12.73
N ILE A 66 14.37 7.05 11.60
CA ILE A 66 14.05 7.58 10.28
C ILE A 66 12.82 6.85 9.74
N LEU A 67 11.96 7.58 9.04
CA LEU A 67 10.81 7.08 8.30
C LEU A 67 11.07 7.35 6.82
N ILE A 68 11.03 6.30 6.00
CA ILE A 68 11.27 6.38 4.56
C ILE A 68 9.97 6.05 3.82
N GLU A 69 9.58 6.97 2.94
CA GLU A 69 8.40 6.89 2.07
C GLU A 69 8.78 7.40 0.67
N ASN A 70 8.11 6.96 -0.38
CA ASN A 70 8.24 7.55 -1.71
C ASN A 70 6.86 7.81 -2.31
N ASP A 71 6.72 8.81 -3.17
CA ASP A 71 5.59 8.95 -4.10
C ASP A 71 6.07 8.72 -5.55
N ALA A 72 5.27 9.11 -6.55
CA ALA A 72 5.63 8.97 -7.97
C ALA A 72 6.82 9.85 -8.39
N THR A 73 7.13 10.86 -7.59
CA THR A 73 8.01 11.97 -7.94
C THR A 73 9.14 12.20 -6.93
N ASN A 74 8.93 11.86 -5.66
CA ASN A 74 9.83 12.17 -4.56
C ASN A 74 10.06 10.98 -3.62
N LEU A 75 11.27 10.93 -3.05
CA LEU A 75 11.61 10.19 -1.84
C LEU A 75 11.55 11.14 -0.65
N TYR A 76 10.91 10.70 0.43
CA TYR A 76 10.80 11.40 1.71
C TYR A 76 11.59 10.63 2.76
N VAL A 77 12.54 11.32 3.40
CA VAL A 77 13.31 10.77 4.53
C VAL A 77 13.10 11.66 5.73
N THR A 78 12.26 11.20 6.66
CA THR A 78 11.87 11.93 7.86
C THR A 78 12.66 11.43 9.06
N TYR A 79 13.49 12.30 9.63
CA TYR A 79 14.16 12.07 10.90
C TYR A 79 13.21 12.42 12.04
N SER A 80 13.09 11.55 13.06
CA SER A 80 12.26 11.76 14.24
C SER A 80 13.04 11.35 15.49
N ALA A 81 13.35 12.31 16.37
CA ALA A 81 14.04 12.05 17.62
C ALA A 81 13.07 11.51 18.68
N LEU A 82 13.54 10.64 19.56
CA LEU A 82 12.82 10.23 20.77
C LEU A 82 12.76 11.40 21.79
N PRO A 83 11.87 11.34 22.79
CA PRO A 83 11.83 12.34 23.86
C PRO A 83 13.21 12.62 24.46
N ASN A 84 13.45 13.88 24.81
CA ASN A 84 14.73 14.43 25.30
C ASN A 84 15.87 14.44 24.27
N TRP A 85 15.75 13.81 23.10
CA TRP A 85 16.73 13.94 22.03
C TRP A 85 16.34 15.04 21.04
N TYR A 86 17.36 15.72 20.52
CA TYR A 86 17.21 16.81 19.55
C TYR A 86 18.35 16.75 18.53
N PHE A 87 18.04 17.11 17.29
CA PHE A 87 19.00 17.23 16.20
C PHE A 87 19.60 18.63 16.16
N SER A 88 20.92 18.68 16.02
CA SER A 88 21.69 19.90 15.72
C SER A 88 22.12 19.93 14.25
N GLU A 89 22.43 18.77 13.67
CA GLU A 89 22.79 18.64 12.26
C GLU A 89 22.32 17.29 11.71
N MET A 90 22.07 17.23 10.41
CA MET A 90 21.73 16.03 9.66
C MET A 90 22.52 15.99 8.36
N HIS A 91 22.98 14.80 7.99
CA HIS A 91 23.67 14.50 6.75
C HIS A 91 23.07 13.23 6.15
N LEU A 92 22.63 13.31 4.91
CA LEU A 92 21.92 12.23 4.23
C LEU A 92 22.54 11.99 2.86
N TYR A 93 22.91 10.73 2.62
CA TYR A 93 23.21 10.22 1.29
C TYR A 93 22.08 9.31 0.83
N VAL A 94 21.65 9.49 -0.42
CA VAL A 94 20.75 8.57 -1.14
C VAL A 94 21.29 8.34 -2.55
N GLY A 95 21.40 7.09 -2.99
CA GLY A 95 21.89 6.76 -4.34
C GLY A 95 22.72 5.47 -4.42
N PRO A 96 23.51 5.28 -5.49
CA PRO A 96 24.33 4.08 -5.67
C PRO A 96 25.49 4.02 -4.67
N TYR A 97 25.80 2.84 -4.13
CA TYR A 97 26.92 2.68 -3.19
C TYR A 97 28.25 3.23 -3.69
N ALA A 98 28.53 3.06 -5.00
CA ALA A 98 29.76 3.54 -5.64
C ALA A 98 29.98 5.06 -5.51
N ASN A 99 28.92 5.83 -5.29
CA ASN A 99 28.95 7.28 -5.20
C ASN A 99 28.89 7.79 -3.75
N VAL A 100 28.89 6.89 -2.75
CA VAL A 100 28.96 7.30 -1.35
C VAL A 100 30.31 8.00 -1.11
N PRO A 101 30.34 9.22 -0.54
CA PRO A 101 31.59 9.87 -0.19
C PRO A 101 32.31 9.10 0.93
N LEU A 102 33.36 8.34 0.57
CA LEU A 102 34.15 7.51 1.47
C LEU A 102 35.61 7.98 1.56
N GLN A 103 36.21 7.84 2.74
CA GLN A 103 37.65 7.96 2.99
C GLN A 103 38.15 6.76 3.79
N ASN A 104 39.03 5.95 3.20
CA ASN A 104 39.53 4.71 3.80
C ASN A 104 38.40 3.77 4.30
N GLY A 105 37.34 3.64 3.50
CA GLY A 105 36.16 2.84 3.81
C GLY A 105 35.16 3.48 4.79
N ASN A 106 35.48 4.63 5.40
CA ASN A 106 34.57 5.35 6.28
C ASN A 106 33.75 6.37 5.48
N PRO A 107 32.44 6.52 5.71
CA PRO A 107 31.69 7.62 5.14
C PRO A 107 32.15 8.96 5.71
N VAL A 108 32.04 10.01 4.88
CA VAL A 108 32.37 11.39 5.23
C VAL A 108 31.07 12.23 5.22
N PRO A 109 30.32 12.30 6.34
CA PRO A 109 28.99 12.92 6.35
C PRO A 109 28.93 14.35 5.84
N GLY A 110 29.94 15.18 6.13
CA GLY A 110 29.99 16.58 5.66
C GLY A 110 30.02 16.74 4.13
N GLN A 111 30.38 15.66 3.41
CA GLN A 111 30.39 15.59 1.95
C GLN A 111 29.11 14.99 1.36
N PHE A 112 28.14 14.59 2.19
CA PHE A 112 26.89 14.06 1.69
C PHE A 112 26.09 15.16 0.94
N PRO A 113 25.38 14.80 -0.16
CA PRO A 113 24.66 15.77 -0.99
C PRO A 113 23.57 16.53 -0.24
N TYR A 114 22.91 15.88 0.73
CA TYR A 114 21.83 16.45 1.50
C TYR A 114 22.29 16.70 2.93
N LYS A 115 22.17 17.93 3.42
CA LYS A 115 22.58 18.30 4.78
C LYS A 115 21.80 19.49 5.31
N LYS A 116 21.64 19.55 6.63
CA LYS A 116 20.92 20.61 7.32
C LYS A 116 21.48 20.82 8.73
N SER A 117 21.64 22.08 9.13
CA SER A 117 21.98 22.47 10.50
C SER A 117 20.82 23.24 11.13
N PHE A 118 20.66 23.11 12.45
CA PHE A 118 19.52 23.62 13.20
C PHE A 118 19.96 24.44 14.42
N ASN A 119 19.49 25.68 14.48
CA ASN A 119 19.54 26.55 15.65
C ASN A 119 18.29 27.45 15.64
N PRO A 120 17.27 27.19 16.49
CA PRO A 120 17.24 26.21 17.59
C PRO A 120 17.24 24.75 17.12
N LEU A 121 17.52 23.84 18.04
CA LEU A 121 17.52 22.39 17.80
C LEU A 121 16.10 21.89 17.47
N VAL A 122 15.98 20.86 16.65
CA VAL A 122 14.68 20.30 16.22
C VAL A 122 14.54 18.82 16.60
N GLN A 123 13.30 18.33 16.74
CA GLN A 123 13.05 16.89 16.95
C GLN A 123 12.61 16.16 15.70
N THR A 124 12.24 16.88 14.64
CA THR A 124 11.83 16.28 13.38
C THR A 124 12.28 17.12 12.20
N TYR A 125 12.61 16.47 11.09
CA TYR A 125 12.88 17.11 9.82
C TYR A 125 12.75 16.10 8.67
N THR A 126 12.17 16.53 7.56
CA THR A 126 12.01 15.71 6.35
C THR A 126 12.87 16.27 5.22
N PHE A 127 13.71 15.42 4.65
CA PHE A 127 14.28 15.66 3.33
C PHE A 127 13.29 15.18 2.27
N THR A 128 12.92 16.08 1.35
CA THR A 128 12.16 15.75 0.14
C THR A 128 13.11 15.76 -1.04
N ILE A 129 13.29 14.61 -1.67
CA ILE A 129 14.30 14.39 -2.71
C ILE A 129 13.60 13.95 -3.99
N PRO A 130 13.67 14.75 -5.08
CA PRO A 130 13.12 14.32 -6.36
C PRO A 130 13.75 13.00 -6.80
N LEU A 131 12.93 12.02 -7.19
CA LEU A 131 13.42 10.73 -7.70
C LEU A 131 14.27 10.91 -8.97
N SER A 132 14.01 11.97 -9.74
CA SER A 132 14.83 12.37 -10.89
C SER A 132 16.26 12.79 -10.53
N ALA A 133 16.54 13.12 -9.26
CA ALA A 133 17.87 13.45 -8.76
C ALA A 133 18.62 12.22 -8.20
N ILE A 134 17.98 11.05 -8.16
CA ILE A 134 18.56 9.81 -7.61
C ILE A 134 18.85 8.84 -8.76
N THR A 135 20.09 8.35 -8.83
CA THR A 135 20.41 7.20 -9.69
C THR A 135 19.95 5.91 -9.00
N LEU A 136 18.95 5.26 -9.57
CA LEU A 136 18.40 3.99 -9.10
C LEU A 136 19.08 2.82 -9.83
N ASP A 137 19.19 1.66 -9.17
CA ASP A 137 19.60 0.43 -9.87
C ASP A 137 18.45 -0.17 -10.71
N ALA A 138 18.73 -1.29 -11.39
CA ALA A 138 17.75 -1.97 -12.25
C ALA A 138 16.48 -2.44 -11.51
N ASN A 139 16.57 -2.65 -10.20
CA ASN A 139 15.46 -3.06 -9.34
C ASN A 139 14.82 -1.86 -8.61
N LYS A 140 15.15 -0.63 -9.01
CA LYS A 140 14.73 0.62 -8.34
C LYS A 140 15.15 0.67 -6.86
N CYS A 141 16.28 0.07 -6.52
CA CYS A 141 16.87 0.12 -5.19
C CYS A 141 18.00 1.14 -5.11
N LEU A 142 18.22 1.62 -3.89
CA LEU A 142 19.21 2.64 -3.54
C LEU A 142 19.77 2.41 -2.14
N TYR A 143 20.95 3.00 -1.89
CA TYR A 143 21.62 2.98 -0.60
C TYR A 143 21.31 4.26 0.15
N ILE A 144 20.95 4.15 1.42
CA ILE A 144 20.71 5.29 2.29
C ILE A 144 21.72 5.27 3.45
N ALA A 145 22.48 6.36 3.57
CA ALA A 145 23.36 6.59 4.72
C ALA A 145 22.86 7.83 5.47
N ALA A 146 22.25 7.60 6.63
CA ALA A 146 21.55 8.62 7.40
C ALA A 146 22.32 8.91 8.71
N HIS A 147 22.98 10.06 8.75
CA HIS A 147 23.80 10.51 9.86
C HIS A 147 23.19 11.74 10.54
N SER A 148 23.27 11.79 11.86
CA SER A 148 22.79 12.91 12.66
C SER A 148 23.77 13.31 13.75
N SER A 149 23.81 14.60 14.10
CA SER A 149 24.44 15.10 15.32
C SER A 149 23.35 15.50 16.30
N MET A 150 23.35 14.88 17.47
CA MET A 150 22.23 14.89 18.41
C MET A 150 22.66 15.35 19.81
N LYS A 151 21.72 15.98 20.52
CA LYS A 151 21.87 16.39 21.92
C LYS A 151 20.75 15.78 22.72
N ASN A 152 21.08 15.16 23.85
CA ASN A 152 20.09 14.74 24.84
C ASN A 152 19.96 15.84 25.90
N ILE A 153 18.76 16.37 26.09
CA ILE A 153 18.45 17.49 26.98
C ILE A 153 17.45 17.01 28.02
N VAL A 154 17.81 17.13 29.29
CA VAL A 154 16.95 16.79 30.43
C VAL A 154 16.87 18.02 31.31
N ASN A 155 15.66 18.46 31.65
CA ASN A 155 15.41 19.65 32.47
C ASN A 155 16.12 20.91 31.95
N GLY A 156 16.18 21.09 30.62
CA GLY A 156 16.82 22.25 29.98
C GLY A 156 18.35 22.19 29.90
N VAL A 157 18.99 21.13 30.40
CA VAL A 157 20.45 20.96 30.38
C VAL A 157 20.85 19.87 29.37
N ILE A 158 21.86 20.15 28.55
CA ILE A 158 22.45 19.14 27.66
C ILE A 158 23.23 18.15 28.51
N VAL A 159 22.73 16.92 28.62
CA VAL A 159 23.36 15.85 29.40
C VAL A 159 24.23 14.93 28.54
N ARG A 160 23.98 14.87 27.22
CA ARG A 160 24.81 14.14 26.25
C ARG A 160 24.83 14.83 24.89
N THR A 161 25.96 14.70 24.18
CA THR A 161 26.09 15.04 22.76
C THR A 161 26.64 13.82 22.05
N GLU A 162 25.95 13.35 21.01
CA GLU A 162 26.28 12.11 20.31
C GLU A 162 26.06 12.28 18.81
N THR A 163 26.79 11.51 18.00
CA THR A 163 26.39 11.27 16.62
C THR A 163 25.48 10.04 16.55
N GLY A 164 24.56 10.02 15.60
CA GLY A 164 23.65 8.92 15.32
C GLY A 164 23.77 8.41 13.89
N TRP A 165 23.59 7.10 13.71
CA TRP A 165 23.43 6.47 12.41
C TRP A 165 22.17 5.60 12.39
N ALA A 166 21.46 5.62 11.27
CA ALA A 166 20.38 4.67 11.01
C ALA A 166 20.79 3.67 9.93
N GLY A 167 20.51 2.39 10.20
CA GLY A 167 20.85 1.26 9.34
C GLY A 167 21.51 0.13 10.11
N ASP A 168 21.51 -1.04 9.49
CA ASP A 168 21.98 -2.32 10.04
C ASP A 168 23.25 -2.83 9.34
N ILE A 169 23.62 -2.27 8.19
CA ILE A 169 24.79 -2.68 7.42
C ILE A 169 25.96 -1.75 7.73
N LYS A 170 27.07 -2.30 8.22
CA LYS A 170 28.27 -1.52 8.56
C LYS A 170 29.09 -1.15 7.31
N PHE A 171 29.57 0.09 7.26
CA PHE A 171 30.60 0.47 6.28
C PHE A 171 31.93 -0.27 6.53
N PRO A 172 32.75 -0.52 5.48
CA PRO A 172 33.99 -1.30 5.61
C PRO A 172 35.10 -0.58 6.39
N GLY A 173 34.92 0.70 6.69
CA GLY A 173 35.85 1.51 7.46
C GLY A 173 35.98 1.09 8.94
N LYS A 174 36.82 1.82 9.66
CA LYS A 174 37.11 1.60 11.08
C LYS A 174 36.03 2.18 12.01
N ASN A 175 35.24 3.14 11.54
CA ASN A 175 34.17 3.73 12.33
C ASN A 175 32.96 2.80 12.42
N TRP A 176 31.95 3.22 13.18
CA TRP A 176 30.74 2.46 13.44
C TRP A 176 29.57 2.85 12.52
N ALA A 177 29.83 3.63 11.47
CA ALA A 177 28.79 4.11 10.59
C ALA A 177 28.06 2.96 9.90
N THR A 178 26.74 3.11 9.78
CA THR A 178 25.88 2.15 9.10
C THR A 178 25.12 2.80 7.94
N TYR A 179 24.64 1.95 7.05
CA TYR A 179 23.70 2.27 5.99
C TYR A 179 22.67 1.14 5.89
N PHE A 180 21.70 1.31 5.02
CA PHE A 180 20.74 0.27 4.68
C PHE A 180 20.33 0.42 3.21
N ASN A 181 19.73 -0.64 2.67
CA ASN A 181 19.19 -0.64 1.32
C ASN A 181 17.70 -0.33 1.36
N TYR A 182 17.23 0.45 0.40
CA TYR A 182 15.83 0.76 0.23
C TYR A 182 15.46 0.59 -1.25
N CYS A 183 14.42 -0.19 -1.52
CA CYS A 183 13.82 -0.26 -2.85
C CYS A 183 12.57 0.60 -2.87
N LEU A 184 12.40 1.40 -3.94
CA LEU A 184 11.18 2.18 -4.12
C LEU A 184 9.99 1.23 -4.03
N ARG A 185 9.04 1.56 -3.16
CA ARG A 185 7.84 0.78 -2.97
C ARG A 185 6.77 1.33 -3.89
N ILE A 186 6.09 0.43 -4.61
CA ILE A 186 4.80 0.73 -5.22
C ILE A 186 3.78 0.37 -4.16
N CYS A 187 3.10 1.39 -3.66
CA CYS A 187 2.04 1.23 -2.69
C CYS A 187 0.75 1.30 -3.46
N ASP A 188 0.22 0.13 -3.81
CA ASP A 188 -1.15 0.05 -4.25
C ASP A 188 -1.99 0.52 -3.06
N PRO A 189 -2.77 1.60 -3.19
CA PRO A 189 -3.61 2.06 -2.09
C PRO A 189 -4.44 0.86 -1.64
N PRO A 190 -4.55 0.57 -0.32
CA PRO A 190 -5.53 -0.40 0.14
C PRO A 190 -6.86 -0.02 -0.49
N PRO A 191 -7.58 -1.00 -1.09
CA PRO A 191 -8.87 -0.70 -1.67
C PRO A 191 -9.73 0.03 -0.61
N PRO A 192 -10.36 1.18 -0.95
CA PRO A 192 -11.13 1.97 0.01
C PRO A 192 -12.05 1.12 0.88
N ASP A 193 -12.27 1.49 2.14
CA ASP A 193 -13.24 0.81 3.00
C ASP A 193 -14.59 0.68 2.26
N GLY A 194 -15.12 -0.54 2.19
CA GLY A 194 -16.26 -0.88 1.32
C GLY A 194 -15.89 -1.56 0.00
N THR A 195 -14.60 -1.82 -0.25
CA THR A 195 -14.19 -2.57 -1.45
C THR A 195 -14.46 -4.07 -1.31
N THR A 196 -15.20 -4.62 -2.26
CA THR A 196 -15.36 -6.07 -2.46
C THR A 196 -14.49 -6.52 -3.61
N CYS A 197 -13.69 -7.57 -3.40
CA CYS A 197 -12.86 -8.17 -4.45
C CYS A 197 -13.43 -9.52 -4.86
N ASP A 198 -13.52 -9.73 -6.17
CA ASP A 198 -14.07 -10.92 -6.81
C ASP A 198 -13.15 -11.41 -7.93
N THR A 199 -13.36 -12.67 -8.32
CA THR A 199 -12.83 -13.18 -9.60
C THR A 199 -13.84 -12.87 -10.70
N ALA A 200 -13.34 -12.51 -11.88
CA ALA A 200 -14.15 -12.21 -13.06
C ALA A 200 -13.67 -13.00 -14.28
N TYR A 201 -14.63 -13.42 -15.11
CA TYR A 201 -14.37 -14.12 -16.36
C TYR A 201 -15.15 -13.50 -17.51
N MET A 202 -14.52 -13.46 -18.68
CA MET A 202 -15.19 -13.10 -19.92
C MET A 202 -16.26 -14.16 -20.22
N PHE A 203 -17.49 -13.72 -20.48
CA PHE A 203 -18.58 -14.62 -20.81
C PHE A 203 -18.30 -15.34 -22.13
N GLY A 204 -18.37 -16.67 -22.10
CA GLY A 204 -18.02 -17.54 -23.21
C GLY A 204 -19.06 -18.63 -23.47
N ASN A 205 -18.89 -19.34 -24.59
CA ASN A 205 -19.82 -20.40 -25.02
C ASN A 205 -19.61 -21.75 -24.31
N TYR A 206 -18.50 -21.91 -23.56
CA TYR A 206 -18.25 -23.09 -22.74
C TYR A 206 -18.00 -22.69 -21.29
N THR A 207 -18.59 -23.42 -20.35
CA THR A 207 -18.22 -23.34 -18.92
C THR A 207 -17.09 -24.31 -18.62
N PHE A 208 -16.28 -24.05 -17.60
CA PHE A 208 -15.25 -24.99 -17.16
C PHE A 208 -15.83 -26.36 -16.77
N ASN A 209 -17.02 -26.38 -16.18
CA ASN A 209 -17.74 -27.62 -15.85
C ASN A 209 -18.09 -28.41 -17.12
N SER A 210 -18.57 -27.74 -18.18
CA SER A 210 -18.90 -28.39 -19.46
C SER A 210 -17.69 -28.89 -20.24
N LEU A 211 -16.50 -28.38 -19.93
CA LEU A 211 -15.23 -28.85 -20.48
C LEU A 211 -14.59 -29.94 -19.61
N GLU A 212 -15.20 -30.29 -18.47
CA GLU A 212 -14.67 -31.26 -17.51
C GLU A 212 -13.27 -30.91 -16.96
N ILE A 213 -12.92 -29.61 -16.94
CA ILE A 213 -11.61 -29.15 -16.44
C ILE A 213 -11.64 -28.64 -15.00
N SER A 214 -12.82 -28.31 -14.48
CA SER A 214 -13.01 -27.88 -13.09
C SER A 214 -14.49 -27.88 -12.70
N GLU A 215 -14.77 -27.96 -11.40
CA GLU A 215 -16.08 -27.64 -10.82
C GLU A 215 -16.23 -26.15 -10.48
N LYS A 216 -15.12 -25.39 -10.54
CA LYS A 216 -15.12 -23.94 -10.35
C LYS A 216 -15.78 -23.26 -11.54
N TRP A 217 -16.43 -22.14 -11.27
CA TRP A 217 -17.04 -21.34 -12.32
C TRP A 217 -16.00 -20.60 -13.15
N GLY A 218 -16.38 -20.28 -14.38
CA GLY A 218 -15.56 -19.61 -15.37
C GLY A 218 -15.95 -20.09 -16.78
N TRP A 219 -15.60 -19.28 -17.77
CA TRP A 219 -15.95 -19.56 -19.15
C TRP A 219 -14.73 -19.54 -20.07
N ALA A 220 -14.84 -20.30 -21.14
CA ALA A 220 -13.96 -20.25 -22.29
C ALA A 220 -14.79 -19.96 -23.55
N THR A 221 -14.15 -19.34 -24.53
CA THR A 221 -14.72 -19.15 -25.86
C THR A 221 -13.92 -19.95 -26.87
N TYR A 222 -14.59 -20.81 -27.64
CA TYR A 222 -14.01 -21.43 -28.82
C TYR A 222 -14.46 -20.68 -30.07
N TYR A 223 -13.49 -20.25 -30.86
CA TYR A 223 -13.69 -19.73 -32.20
C TYR A 223 -13.51 -20.84 -33.22
N ASN A 224 -14.41 -20.91 -34.20
CA ASN A 224 -14.35 -21.84 -35.32
C ASN A 224 -14.50 -21.03 -36.62
N ASN A 225 -13.51 -21.12 -37.51
CA ASN A 225 -13.41 -20.32 -38.74
C ASN A 225 -13.61 -18.81 -38.49
N VAL A 226 -12.87 -18.25 -37.54
CA VAL A 226 -12.97 -16.84 -37.19
C VAL A 226 -12.60 -15.93 -38.36
N MET A 227 -13.28 -14.79 -38.44
CA MET A 227 -12.99 -13.75 -39.42
C MET A 227 -12.24 -12.59 -38.76
N ASN A 228 -11.51 -11.82 -39.57
CA ASN A 228 -10.97 -10.56 -39.09
C ASN A 228 -12.12 -9.65 -38.65
N GLY A 229 -11.97 -9.02 -37.49
CA GLY A 229 -13.02 -8.19 -36.92
C GLY A 229 -12.80 -7.89 -35.45
N THR A 230 -13.77 -7.18 -34.89
CA THR A 230 -13.83 -6.82 -33.47
C THR A 230 -15.00 -7.52 -32.82
N TYR A 231 -14.74 -8.19 -31.70
CA TYR A 231 -15.72 -8.96 -30.94
C TYR A 231 -15.72 -8.44 -29.50
N THR A 232 -16.90 -8.11 -28.96
CA THR A 232 -17.03 -7.58 -27.60
C THR A 232 -17.84 -8.53 -26.75
N TYR A 233 -17.32 -8.83 -25.56
CA TYR A 233 -17.90 -9.73 -24.58
C TYR A 233 -18.05 -9.03 -23.23
N ASN A 234 -19.00 -9.51 -22.45
CA ASN A 234 -19.18 -9.07 -21.06
C ASN A 234 -18.14 -9.75 -20.16
N LEU A 235 -17.65 -9.02 -19.16
CA LEU A 235 -16.80 -9.53 -18.08
C LEU A 235 -17.64 -9.58 -16.79
N TYR A 236 -17.99 -10.78 -16.33
CA TYR A 236 -18.81 -10.95 -15.12
C TYR A 236 -17.95 -11.31 -13.92
N ALA A 237 -18.15 -10.61 -12.82
CA ALA A 237 -17.52 -10.86 -11.53
C ALA A 237 -18.48 -11.55 -10.56
N GLY A 238 -17.96 -12.45 -9.71
CA GLY A 238 -18.76 -13.09 -8.66
C GLY A 238 -19.86 -14.04 -9.16
N ALA A 239 -19.84 -14.45 -10.43
CA ALA A 239 -20.88 -15.28 -11.05
C ALA A 239 -20.74 -16.78 -10.71
N GLY A 240 -20.72 -17.07 -9.40
CA GLY A 240 -20.55 -18.41 -8.86
C GLY A 240 -21.51 -19.44 -9.47
N GLN A 241 -21.01 -20.66 -9.67
CA GLN A 241 -21.73 -21.74 -10.36
C GLN A 241 -22.10 -21.43 -11.83
N ASN A 242 -21.41 -20.48 -12.46
CA ASN A 242 -21.69 -19.98 -13.81
C ASN A 242 -23.08 -19.33 -13.93
N ASP A 243 -23.61 -18.79 -12.83
CA ASP A 243 -24.88 -18.09 -12.78
C ASP A 243 -24.65 -16.58 -12.73
N ILE A 244 -24.88 -15.91 -13.87
CA ILE A 244 -24.65 -14.47 -14.01
C ILE A 244 -25.57 -13.62 -13.11
N THR A 245 -26.66 -14.18 -12.59
CA THR A 245 -27.58 -13.46 -11.69
C THR A 245 -27.03 -13.34 -10.27
N LYS A 246 -26.02 -14.14 -9.92
CA LYS A 246 -25.30 -14.07 -8.63
C LYS A 246 -24.14 -13.07 -8.64
N GLY A 247 -23.71 -12.67 -9.83
CA GLY A 247 -22.60 -11.75 -10.03
C GLY A 247 -23.07 -10.38 -10.53
N TYR A 248 -22.10 -9.58 -10.96
CA TYR A 248 -22.35 -8.30 -11.62
C TYR A 248 -21.49 -8.14 -12.87
N LEU A 249 -21.93 -7.26 -13.77
CA LEU A 249 -21.16 -6.91 -14.96
C LEU A 249 -20.05 -5.94 -14.58
N ALA A 250 -18.84 -6.46 -14.33
CA ALA A 250 -17.68 -5.68 -13.92
C ALA A 250 -17.07 -4.88 -15.08
N GLY A 251 -17.16 -5.42 -16.30
CA GLY A 251 -16.43 -4.86 -17.44
C GLY A 251 -16.85 -5.41 -18.78
N THR A 252 -16.02 -5.11 -19.78
CA THR A 252 -16.08 -5.68 -21.12
C THR A 252 -14.70 -6.15 -21.56
N VAL A 253 -14.69 -7.15 -22.44
CA VAL A 253 -13.50 -7.61 -23.14
C VAL A 253 -13.71 -7.40 -24.63
N THR A 254 -12.80 -6.69 -25.27
CA THR A 254 -12.80 -6.47 -26.72
C THR A 254 -11.64 -7.24 -27.34
N ILE A 255 -11.96 -8.14 -28.27
CA ILE A 255 -11.01 -8.96 -29.01
C ILE A 255 -10.98 -8.47 -30.46
N VAL A 256 -9.83 -8.05 -30.93
CA VAL A 256 -9.61 -7.65 -32.33
C VAL A 256 -8.72 -8.67 -33.02
N ILE A 257 -9.21 -9.26 -34.10
CA ILE A 257 -8.52 -10.31 -34.85
C ILE A 257 -8.13 -9.77 -36.22
N GLN A 258 -6.84 -9.89 -36.56
CA GLN A 258 -6.28 -9.49 -37.86
C GLN A 258 -5.26 -10.53 -38.33
N GLY A 259 -5.70 -11.43 -39.21
CA GLY A 259 -4.90 -12.57 -39.63
C GLY A 259 -4.67 -13.51 -38.45
N SER A 260 -3.40 -13.73 -38.10
CA SER A 260 -2.98 -14.51 -36.93
C SER A 260 -2.87 -13.69 -35.63
N ASN A 261 -3.03 -12.36 -35.68
CA ASN A 261 -2.89 -11.50 -34.51
C ASN A 261 -4.22 -11.34 -33.77
N VAL A 262 -4.15 -11.40 -32.44
CA VAL A 262 -5.28 -11.26 -31.52
C VAL A 262 -4.93 -10.21 -30.47
N SER A 263 -5.56 -9.05 -30.54
CA SER A 263 -5.48 -8.01 -29.52
C SER A 263 -6.65 -8.15 -28.55
N VAL A 264 -6.37 -8.24 -27.26
CA VAL A 264 -7.39 -8.35 -26.21
C VAL A 264 -7.31 -7.10 -25.33
N THR A 265 -8.40 -6.35 -25.24
CA THR A 265 -8.54 -5.19 -24.36
C THR A 265 -9.58 -5.50 -23.31
N ILE A 266 -9.20 -5.41 -22.03
CA ILE A 266 -10.07 -5.64 -20.88
C ILE A 266 -10.36 -4.26 -20.27
N ASN A 267 -11.63 -3.89 -20.14
CA ASN A 267 -12.04 -2.59 -19.62
C ASN A 267 -13.03 -2.76 -18.47
N ALA A 268 -12.75 -2.13 -17.34
CA ALA A 268 -13.71 -1.98 -16.25
C ALA A 268 -14.77 -0.97 -16.72
N THR A 269 -16.04 -1.39 -16.66
CA THR A 269 -17.17 -0.55 -17.06
C THR A 269 -18.15 -0.32 -15.91
N HIS A 270 -18.05 -1.14 -14.86
CA HIS A 270 -18.77 -0.90 -13.62
C HIS A 270 -18.09 0.22 -12.82
N PRO A 271 -18.85 1.21 -12.31
CA PRO A 271 -18.28 2.27 -11.48
C PRO A 271 -17.52 1.72 -10.27
N GLY A 272 -16.35 2.29 -9.97
CA GLY A 272 -15.54 1.85 -8.83
C GLY A 272 -14.76 0.55 -9.02
N THR A 273 -14.93 -0.15 -10.15
CA THR A 273 -14.18 -1.38 -10.44
C THR A 273 -12.78 -1.10 -10.97
N VAL A 274 -11.81 -1.80 -10.41
CA VAL A 274 -10.41 -1.85 -10.85
C VAL A 274 -9.93 -3.29 -10.97
N PHE A 275 -8.90 -3.51 -11.79
CA PHE A 275 -8.22 -4.78 -11.98
C PHE A 275 -6.92 -4.82 -11.17
N THR A 276 -6.73 -5.91 -10.43
CA THR A 276 -5.51 -6.21 -9.66
C THR A 276 -4.60 -7.21 -10.40
N GLU A 277 -5.19 -8.03 -11.25
CA GLU A 277 -4.48 -8.96 -12.11
C GLU A 277 -5.36 -9.35 -13.30
N THR A 278 -4.74 -9.72 -14.39
CA THR A 278 -5.42 -10.25 -15.58
C THR A 278 -4.66 -11.45 -16.10
N HIS A 279 -5.40 -12.38 -16.70
CA HIS A 279 -4.85 -13.62 -17.25
C HIS A 279 -5.57 -13.95 -18.55
N VAL A 280 -4.82 -14.32 -19.59
CA VAL A 280 -5.36 -14.69 -20.89
C VAL A 280 -4.79 -16.03 -21.34
N TYR A 281 -5.68 -17.00 -21.57
CA TYR A 281 -5.35 -18.23 -22.28
C TYR A 281 -5.63 -18.00 -23.76
N LEU A 282 -4.70 -18.36 -24.64
CA LEU A 282 -4.91 -18.40 -26.09
C LEU A 282 -4.17 -19.61 -26.65
N SER A 283 -4.89 -20.53 -27.28
CA SER A 283 -4.30 -21.76 -27.85
C SER A 283 -5.22 -22.39 -28.89
N ASP A 284 -4.65 -23.09 -29.87
CA ASP A 284 -5.42 -23.92 -30.80
C ASP A 284 -5.99 -25.18 -30.10
N SER A 285 -5.39 -25.58 -28.97
CA SER A 285 -5.85 -26.72 -28.16
C SER A 285 -6.86 -26.31 -27.09
N PRO A 286 -7.83 -27.18 -26.75
CA PRO A 286 -8.76 -26.91 -25.66
C PRO A 286 -8.02 -26.69 -24.34
N PRO A 287 -8.51 -25.79 -23.47
CA PRO A 287 -7.88 -25.57 -22.17
C PRO A 287 -7.94 -26.85 -21.34
N THR A 288 -6.88 -27.13 -20.58
CA THR A 288 -6.78 -28.29 -19.69
C THR A 288 -6.76 -27.91 -18.21
N THR A 289 -6.89 -26.62 -17.91
CA THR A 289 -6.81 -26.07 -16.55
C THR A 289 -7.76 -24.89 -16.41
N ALA A 290 -8.32 -24.75 -15.22
CA ALA A 290 -9.12 -23.58 -14.82
C ALA A 290 -8.33 -22.64 -13.89
N ALA A 291 -7.05 -22.91 -13.63
CA ALA A 291 -6.23 -22.08 -12.77
C ALA A 291 -5.69 -20.87 -13.56
N PRO A 292 -6.06 -19.62 -13.22
CA PRO A 292 -5.67 -18.45 -14.01
C PRO A 292 -4.15 -18.30 -14.19
N GLY A 293 -3.37 -18.56 -13.13
CA GLY A 293 -1.90 -18.53 -13.19
C GLY A 293 -1.26 -19.59 -14.08
N GLN A 294 -2.04 -20.45 -14.74
CA GLN A 294 -1.57 -21.44 -15.72
C GLN A 294 -2.02 -21.11 -17.16
N PHE A 295 -2.65 -19.95 -17.40
CA PHE A 295 -3.13 -19.56 -18.73
C PHE A 295 -2.03 -19.09 -19.68
N GLY A 296 -0.81 -18.85 -19.19
CA GLY A 296 0.37 -18.56 -19.99
C GLY A 296 0.63 -17.08 -20.26
N ASN A 297 -0.42 -16.24 -20.27
CA ASN A 297 -0.28 -14.78 -20.37
C ASN A 297 -0.90 -14.13 -19.14
N GLN A 298 -0.15 -13.28 -18.44
CA GLN A 298 -0.62 -12.65 -17.20
C GLN A 298 0.06 -11.30 -16.96
N HIS A 299 -0.67 -10.38 -16.34
CA HIS A 299 -0.16 -9.13 -15.80
C HIS A 299 -0.63 -8.98 -14.35
N THR A 300 0.30 -8.56 -13.48
CA THR A 300 -0.04 -8.03 -12.15
C THR A 300 -0.23 -6.52 -12.28
N LEU A 301 -1.33 -6.00 -11.74
CA LEU A 301 -1.79 -4.65 -11.97
C LEU A 301 -2.01 -3.91 -10.65
N SER A 302 -1.67 -2.62 -10.64
CA SER A 302 -1.89 -1.73 -9.49
C SER A 302 -3.21 -0.98 -9.67
N ASN A 303 -4.34 -1.67 -9.48
CA ASN A 303 -5.69 -1.09 -9.51
C ASN A 303 -5.98 -0.25 -10.78
N THR A 304 -5.76 -0.82 -11.96
CA THR A 304 -6.05 -0.16 -13.25
C THR A 304 -7.48 -0.42 -13.70
N THR A 305 -8.07 0.45 -14.52
CA THR A 305 -9.39 0.23 -15.14
C THR A 305 -9.30 -0.39 -16.53
N THR A 306 -8.10 -0.55 -17.08
CA THR A 306 -7.88 -1.13 -18.41
C THR A 306 -6.58 -1.91 -18.47
N ASP A 307 -6.58 -2.99 -19.27
CA ASP A 307 -5.38 -3.77 -19.58
C ASP A 307 -5.45 -4.34 -21.01
N ASN A 308 -4.30 -4.61 -21.61
CA ASN A 308 -4.20 -5.03 -23.01
C ASN A 308 -3.18 -6.16 -23.22
N TYR A 309 -3.54 -7.11 -24.06
CA TYR A 309 -2.66 -8.18 -24.55
C TYR A 309 -2.57 -8.13 -26.07
N ASN A 310 -1.38 -8.36 -26.61
CA ASN A 310 -1.15 -8.59 -28.03
C ASN A 310 -0.59 -10.00 -28.20
N LEU A 311 -1.42 -10.90 -28.71
CA LEU A 311 -1.14 -12.33 -28.82
C LEU A 311 -1.25 -12.78 -30.28
N SER A 312 -0.83 -14.02 -30.55
CA SER A 312 -0.97 -14.64 -31.87
C SER A 312 -1.37 -16.10 -31.73
N TYR A 313 -2.17 -16.58 -32.68
CA TYR A 313 -2.54 -17.99 -32.84
C TYR A 313 -2.07 -18.53 -34.20
N SER A 314 -2.39 -19.78 -34.53
CA SER A 314 -1.95 -20.41 -35.79
C SER A 314 -2.41 -19.72 -37.08
N GLY A 315 -3.50 -18.95 -37.02
CA GLY A 315 -4.12 -18.32 -38.20
C GLY A 315 -5.02 -19.26 -39.00
N ASP A 316 -5.32 -20.46 -38.50
CA ASP A 316 -6.18 -21.45 -39.16
C ASP A 316 -7.70 -21.18 -38.97
N GLY A 317 -8.04 -20.09 -38.27
CA GLY A 317 -9.39 -19.69 -37.91
C GLY A 317 -9.95 -20.33 -36.63
N ASN A 318 -9.21 -21.22 -35.95
CA ASN A 318 -9.71 -21.98 -34.81
C ASN A 318 -8.82 -21.81 -33.59
N PHE A 319 -9.40 -21.33 -32.48
CA PHE A 319 -8.67 -21.24 -31.22
C PHE A 319 -9.61 -21.14 -30.02
N TRP A 320 -9.06 -21.44 -28.85
CA TRP A 320 -9.67 -21.24 -27.56
C TRP A 320 -9.11 -20.00 -26.90
N ILE A 321 -9.98 -19.22 -26.26
CA ILE A 321 -9.59 -18.09 -25.43
C ILE A 321 -10.32 -18.13 -24.09
N ILE A 322 -9.57 -17.84 -23.02
CA ILE A 322 -10.11 -17.54 -21.69
C ILE A 322 -9.55 -16.19 -21.29
N VAL A 323 -10.40 -15.31 -20.76
CA VAL A 323 -9.96 -14.04 -20.17
C VAL A 323 -10.48 -13.98 -18.75
N HIS A 324 -9.56 -13.84 -17.81
CA HIS A 324 -9.81 -13.73 -16.38
C HIS A 324 -9.24 -12.42 -15.85
N ALA A 325 -9.93 -11.83 -14.88
CA ALA A 325 -9.42 -10.68 -14.12
C ALA A 325 -9.73 -10.85 -12.63
N GLY A 326 -8.76 -10.51 -11.78
CA GLY A 326 -9.04 -10.17 -10.39
C GLY A 326 -9.62 -8.76 -10.37
N VAL A 327 -10.84 -8.62 -9.87
CA VAL A 327 -11.54 -7.33 -9.78
C VAL A 327 -11.71 -6.92 -8.33
N CYS A 328 -11.62 -5.62 -8.07
CA CYS A 328 -12.01 -5.02 -6.81
C CYS A 328 -12.92 -3.83 -7.10
N THR A 329 -14.04 -3.72 -6.40
CA THR A 329 -15.05 -2.69 -6.61
C THR A 329 -15.33 -1.96 -5.33
N THR A 330 -15.17 -0.63 -5.36
CA THR A 330 -15.60 0.27 -4.28
C THR A 330 -17.05 0.67 -4.48
N GLU A 331 -17.92 0.35 -3.52
CA GLU A 331 -19.29 0.88 -3.46
C GLU A 331 -19.33 2.35 -3.01
#